data_AF-A0A533HVF9-F1
#
_entry.id   AF-A0A533HVF9-F1
#
_cell.length_a   1.000
_cell.length_b   1.000
_cell.length_c   1.000
_cell.angle_alpha   90.00
_cell.angle_beta   90.00
_cell.angle_gamma   90.00
#
_symmetry.space_group_name_H-M   'P 1'
#
loop_
_entity.id
_entity.type
_entity.pdbx_description
1 polymer ?
#
loop_
_entity_poly.entity_id
_entity_poly.type
_entity_poly.pdbx_seq_one_letter_code
_entity_poly.pdbx_strand_id
1 'polypeptide(L)'
;MLKLSKKDRNVSLIVVVVCLLVSYFSRSFFYIKTESIITILTVIIGFILSAIAIIFSSSLRILLYDQKYKGYESLWHRLISICYYTFIFNLFFVASTAILPAAFPSWIIMGFFINSIVELIFVIHILFRLLSVEIV
;
A
#
# COMPACT_ATOMS: atom_id res chain seq x y z
N MET A 1 2.89 -17.01 8.98
CA MET A 1 2.49 -16.69 7.58
C MET A 1 1.90 -15.29 7.59
N LEU A 2 2.54 -14.32 6.93
CA LEU A 2 2.03 -12.94 6.80
C LEU A 2 0.74 -12.97 5.96
N LYS A 3 -0.41 -13.03 6.63
CA LYS A 3 -1.72 -13.13 5.98
C LYS A 3 -2.60 -12.02 6.52
N LEU A 4 -3.15 -11.20 5.62
CA LEU A 4 -4.13 -10.20 6.01
C LEU A 4 -5.33 -10.90 6.67
N SER A 5 -5.76 -10.34 7.80
CA SER A 5 -7.03 -10.72 8.41
C SER A 5 -8.18 -10.45 7.43
N LYS A 6 -9.24 -11.27 7.49
CA LYS A 6 -10.44 -11.11 6.62
C LYS A 6 -11.00 -9.69 6.68
N LYS A 7 -10.95 -9.05 7.85
CA LYS A 7 -11.43 -7.67 8.05
C LYS A 7 -10.60 -6.66 7.26
N ASP A 8 -9.29 -6.65 7.43
CA ASP A 8 -8.41 -5.70 6.74
C ASP A 8 -8.40 -5.97 5.22
N ARG A 9 -8.56 -7.23 4.79
CA ARG A 9 -8.69 -7.58 3.37
C ARG A 9 -9.96 -6.98 2.76
N ASN A 10 -11.08 -7.07 3.46
CA ASN A 10 -12.32 -6.45 3.00
C ASN A 10 -12.20 -4.93 2.93
N VAL A 11 -11.53 -4.30 3.90
CA VAL A 11 -11.27 -2.85 3.86
C VAL A 11 -10.43 -2.48 2.63
N SER A 12 -9.33 -3.19 2.38
CA SER A 12 -8.49 -2.95 1.20
C SER A 12 -9.29 -3.12 -0.10
N LEU A 13 -10.12 -4.17 -0.22
CA LEU A 13 -10.99 -4.35 -1.38
C LEU A 13 -12.00 -3.19 -1.56
N ILE A 14 -12.60 -2.71 -0.48
CA ILE A 14 -13.50 -1.56 -0.53
C ILE A 14 -12.76 -0.31 -1.01
N VAL A 15 -11.54 -0.06 -0.50
CA VAL A 15 -10.72 1.09 -0.94
C VAL A 15 -10.40 1.00 -2.43
N VAL A 16 -10.01 -0.18 -2.93
CA VAL A 16 -9.76 -0.41 -4.36
C VAL A 16 -11.01 -0.10 -5.19
N VAL A 17 -12.18 -0.60 -4.79
CA VAL A 17 -13.44 -0.33 -5.49
C VAL A 17 -13.77 1.16 -5.52
N VAL A 18 -13.60 1.86 -4.39
CA VAL A 18 -13.81 3.30 -4.32
C VAL A 18 -12.85 4.05 -5.23
N CYS A 19 -11.56 3.68 -5.26
CA CYS A 19 -10.58 4.31 -6.15
C CYS A 19 -10.92 4.09 -7.63
N LEU A 20 -11.39 2.90 -8.00
CA LEU A 20 -11.85 2.60 -9.36
C LEU A 20 -13.09 3.43 -9.74
N LEU A 21 -14.05 3.59 -8.83
CA LEU A 21 -15.22 4.45 -9.06
C LEU A 21 -14.80 5.91 -9.26
N VAL A 22 -13.96 6.45 -8.38
CA VAL A 22 -13.43 7.82 -8.48
C VAL A 22 -12.70 8.02 -9.80
N SER A 23 -11.88 7.05 -10.21
CA SER A 23 -11.16 7.10 -11.49
C SER A 23 -12.12 7.04 -12.69
N TYR A 24 -13.16 6.20 -12.63
CA TYR A 24 -14.14 6.10 -13.69
C TYR A 24 -14.90 7.42 -13.90
N PHE A 25 -15.36 8.07 -12.81
CA PHE A 25 -16.05 9.35 -12.90
C PHE A 25 -15.12 10.51 -13.31
N SER A 26 -13.83 10.43 -12.96
CA SER A 26 -12.85 11.46 -13.31
C SER A 26 -12.12 11.22 -14.66
N ARG A 27 -12.48 10.16 -15.40
CA ARG A 27 -11.82 9.75 -16.66
C ARG A 27 -11.70 10.85 -17.72
N SER A 28 -12.63 11.80 -17.73
CA SER A 28 -12.69 12.89 -18.71
C SER A 28 -11.83 14.10 -18.32
N PHE A 29 -11.33 14.14 -17.08
CA PHE A 29 -10.63 15.30 -16.52
C PHE A 29 -9.13 15.07 -16.34
N PHE A 30 -8.69 13.84 -16.07
CA PHE A 30 -7.30 13.55 -15.75
C PHE A 30 -6.76 12.36 -16.54
N TYR A 31 -5.67 12.60 -17.27
CA TYR A 31 -4.89 11.58 -17.96
C TYR A 31 -3.42 11.74 -17.62
N ILE A 32 -2.81 10.68 -17.10
CA ILE A 32 -1.37 10.58 -16.85
C ILE A 32 -0.83 9.46 -17.76
N LYS A 33 0.31 9.70 -18.39
CA LYS A 33 0.97 8.69 -19.23
C LYS A 33 1.36 7.48 -18.37
N THR A 34 1.11 6.27 -18.90
CA THR A 34 1.41 5.00 -18.22
C THR A 34 2.88 4.91 -17.80
N GLU A 35 3.82 5.42 -18.60
CA GLU A 35 5.25 5.46 -18.26
C GLU A 35 5.51 6.24 -16.96
N SER A 36 4.90 7.42 -16.80
CA SER A 36 5.02 8.23 -15.59
C SER A 36 4.39 7.55 -14.38
N ILE A 37 3.26 6.85 -14.57
CA ILE A 37 2.64 6.03 -13.52
C ILE A 37 3.60 4.94 -13.05
N ILE A 38 4.22 4.21 -13.98
CA ILE A 38 5.19 3.16 -13.67
C ILE A 38 6.38 3.74 -12.88
N THR A 39 6.93 4.88 -13.30
CA THR A 39 8.03 5.54 -12.58
C THR A 39 7.66 5.92 -11.15
N ILE A 40 6.46 6.47 -10.93
CA ILE A 40 6.02 6.84 -9.58
C ILE A 40 5.80 5.59 -8.74
N LEU A 41 5.19 4.54 -9.30
CA LEU A 41 4.96 3.29 -8.60
C LEU A 41 6.26 2.60 -8.18
N THR A 42 7.30 2.61 -9.01
CA THR A 42 8.60 2.04 -8.62
C THR A 42 9.23 2.80 -7.46
N VAL A 43 9.08 4.13 -7.40
CA VAL A 43 9.48 4.94 -6.23
C VAL A 43 8.68 4.54 -4.99
N ILE A 44 7.35 4.36 -5.11
CA ILE A 44 6.48 3.92 -4.02
C ILE A 44 6.91 2.54 -3.51
N ILE A 45 7.18 1.59 -4.40
CA ILE A 45 7.68 0.25 -4.05
C ILE A 45 8.98 0.34 -3.25
N GLY A 46 9.93 1.15 -3.72
CA GLY A 46 11.20 1.37 -3.02
C GLY A 46 10.99 1.96 -1.62
N PHE A 47 10.12 2.96 -1.50
CA PHE A 47 9.76 3.56 -0.22
C PHE A 47 9.14 2.55 0.74
N ILE A 48 8.18 1.73 0.29
CA ILE A 48 7.55 0.70 1.13
C ILE A 48 8.58 -0.34 1.58
N LEU A 49 9.50 -0.73 0.70
CA LEU A 49 10.57 -1.66 1.05
C LEU A 49 11.48 -1.08 2.15
N SER A 50 11.85 0.19 2.04
CA SER A 50 12.58 0.91 3.10
C SER A 50 11.76 1.00 4.39
N ALA A 51 10.46 1.27 4.32
CA ALA A 51 9.56 1.31 5.48
C ALA A 51 9.52 -0.04 6.21
N ILE A 52 9.43 -1.14 5.46
CA ILE A 52 9.50 -2.50 6.01
C ILE A 52 10.85 -2.70 6.74
N ALA A 53 11.97 -2.33 6.12
CA ALA A 53 13.29 -2.45 6.74
C ALA A 53 13.40 -1.64 8.05
N ILE A 54 12.87 -0.41 8.08
CA ILE A 54 12.83 0.44 9.28
C ILE A 54 11.98 -0.23 10.38
N ILE A 55 10.79 -0.73 10.05
CA ILE A 55 9.90 -1.42 11.02
C ILE A 55 10.57 -2.68 11.59
N PHE A 56 11.36 -3.40 10.80
CA PHE A 56 12.11 -4.57 11.27
C PHE A 56 13.30 -4.21 12.16
N SER A 57 13.97 -3.09 11.88
CA SER A 57 15.17 -2.63 12.58
C SER A 57 14.89 -1.76 13.82
N SER A 58 13.69 -1.19 13.93
CA SER A 58 13.31 -0.31 15.04
C SER A 58 13.12 -1.08 16.35
N SER A 59 13.52 -0.47 17.47
CA SER A 59 13.31 -0.96 18.82
C SER A 59 11.81 -1.08 19.18
N LEU A 60 10.95 -0.32 18.47
CA LEU A 60 9.48 -0.38 18.60
C LEU A 60 8.90 -1.73 18.21
N ARG A 61 9.67 -2.60 17.52
CA ARG A 61 9.27 -3.98 17.26
C ARG A 61 8.80 -4.68 18.53
N ILE A 62 9.53 -4.51 19.64
CA ILE A 62 9.22 -5.19 20.91
C ILE A 62 7.91 -4.64 21.48
N LEU A 63 7.79 -3.31 21.55
CA LEU A 63 6.58 -2.62 22.06
C LEU A 63 5.31 -3.00 21.26
N LEU A 64 5.41 -3.03 19.94
CA LEU A 64 4.30 -3.39 19.05
C LEU A 64 4.01 -4.89 19.02
N TYR A 65 4.99 -5.72 19.37
CA TYR A 65 4.82 -7.16 19.48
C TYR A 65 4.01 -7.53 20.73
N ASP A 66 4.25 -6.84 21.85
CA ASP A 66 3.51 -7.06 23.09
C ASP A 66 2.06 -6.59 23.04
N GLN A 67 1.73 -5.65 22.14
CA GLN A 67 0.36 -5.18 21.94
C GLN A 67 -0.45 -6.16 21.07
N LYS A 68 -1.35 -6.92 21.71
CA LYS A 68 -2.30 -7.80 21.02
C LYS A 68 -3.32 -7.01 20.20
N TYR A 69 -3.63 -7.51 19.00
CA TYR A 69 -4.67 -6.93 18.14
C TYR A 69 -5.61 -8.00 17.59
N LYS A 70 -6.92 -7.75 17.62
CA LYS A 70 -7.92 -8.74 17.17
C LYS A 70 -7.66 -9.14 15.70
N GLY A 71 -7.39 -10.43 15.48
CA GLY A 71 -7.18 -11.01 14.16
C GLY A 71 -5.71 -11.09 13.70
N TYR A 72 -4.75 -10.68 14.54
CA TYR A 72 -3.31 -10.86 14.34
C TYR A 72 -2.63 -11.29 15.65
N GLU A 73 -1.43 -11.85 15.57
CA GLU A 73 -0.64 -12.19 16.76
C GLU A 73 -0.25 -10.94 17.56
N SER A 74 0.08 -9.86 16.86
CA SER A 74 0.44 -8.57 17.44
C SER A 74 0.15 -7.41 16.48
N LEU A 75 0.18 -6.18 17.00
CA LEU A 75 0.09 -4.97 16.16
C LEU A 75 1.25 -4.89 15.17
N TRP A 76 2.44 -5.31 15.56
CA TRP A 76 3.58 -5.44 14.67
C TRP A 76 3.28 -6.38 13.49
N HIS A 77 2.69 -7.55 13.77
CA HIS A 77 2.36 -8.52 12.73
C HIS A 77 1.32 -7.97 11.74
N ARG A 78 0.35 -7.18 12.23
CA ARG A 78 -0.61 -6.47 11.38
C ARG A 78 0.07 -5.47 10.46
N LEU A 79 0.94 -4.63 11.02
CA LEU A 79 1.67 -3.58 10.30
C LEU A 79 2.48 -4.16 9.15
N ILE A 80 3.30 -5.18 9.42
CA ILE A 80 4.11 -5.82 8.39
C ILE A 80 3.23 -6.52 7.37
N SER A 81 2.15 -7.19 7.80
CA SER A 81 1.25 -7.85 6.85
C SER A 81 0.63 -6.84 5.87
N ILE A 82 0.27 -5.64 6.34
CA ILE A 82 -0.26 -4.57 5.47
C ILE A 82 0.84 -4.04 4.55
N CYS A 83 2.01 -3.65 5.06
CA CYS A 83 3.11 -3.15 4.24
C CYS A 83 3.55 -4.17 3.18
N TYR A 84 3.65 -5.44 3.55
CA TYR A 84 4.00 -6.52 2.63
C TYR A 84 2.93 -6.73 1.56
N TYR A 85 1.65 -6.68 1.93
CA TYR A 85 0.55 -6.78 0.96
C TYR A 85 0.57 -5.62 -0.03
N THR A 86 0.72 -4.38 0.45
CA THR A 86 0.89 -3.18 -0.37
C THR A 86 2.10 -3.31 -1.30
N PHE A 87 3.23 -3.80 -0.81
CA PHE A 87 4.42 -4.04 -1.63
C PHE A 87 4.13 -5.02 -2.78
N ILE A 88 3.57 -6.20 -2.47
CA ILE A 88 3.26 -7.22 -3.47
C ILE A 88 2.22 -6.72 -4.48
N PHE A 89 1.19 -6.01 -4.02
CA PHE A 89 0.18 -5.42 -4.89
C PHE A 89 0.80 -4.44 -5.89
N ASN A 90 1.61 -3.49 -5.41
CA ASN A 90 2.25 -2.50 -6.25
C ASN A 90 3.26 -3.15 -7.22
N LEU A 91 4.02 -4.14 -6.77
CA LEU A 91 4.95 -4.91 -7.61
C LEU A 91 4.20 -5.62 -8.74
N PHE A 92 3.11 -6.33 -8.41
CA PHE A 92 2.29 -7.01 -9.39
C PHE A 92 1.65 -6.04 -10.38
N PHE A 93 1.21 -4.88 -9.89
CA PHE A 93 0.62 -3.84 -10.72
C PHE A 93 1.62 -3.26 -11.73
N VAL A 94 2.84 -2.93 -11.29
CA VAL A 94 3.92 -2.47 -12.18
C VAL A 94 4.29 -3.54 -13.21
N ALA A 95 4.45 -4.79 -12.80
CA ALA A 95 4.75 -5.89 -13.72
C ALA A 95 3.65 -6.06 -14.77
N SER A 96 2.38 -6.04 -14.34
CA SER A 96 1.23 -6.19 -15.23
C SER A 96 1.11 -5.06 -16.24
N THR A 97 1.32 -3.81 -15.80
CA THR A 97 1.22 -2.62 -16.66
C THR A 97 2.42 -2.48 -17.60
N ALA A 98 3.61 -2.94 -17.20
CA ALA A 98 4.80 -2.93 -18.04
C ALA A 98 4.76 -4.01 -19.14
N ILE A 99 4.28 -5.22 -18.85
CA ILE A 99 4.26 -6.34 -19.81
C ILE A 99 3.07 -6.23 -20.76
N LEU A 100 1.88 -5.85 -20.26
CA LEU A 100 0.67 -5.71 -21.07
C LEU A 100 0.02 -4.32 -20.92
N PRO A 101 0.65 -3.25 -21.46
CA PRO A 101 0.10 -1.90 -21.37
C PRO A 101 -1.26 -1.76 -22.07
N ALA A 102 -1.57 -2.62 -23.07
CA ALA A 102 -2.84 -2.63 -23.78
C ALA A 102 -3.95 -3.46 -23.10
N ALA A 103 -3.64 -4.26 -22.07
CA ALA A 103 -4.62 -5.12 -21.43
C ALA A 103 -5.61 -4.37 -20.53
N PHE A 104 -5.26 -3.16 -20.08
CA PHE A 104 -6.07 -2.39 -19.15
C PHE A 104 -6.51 -1.04 -19.75
N PRO A 105 -7.82 -0.72 -19.70
CA PRO A 105 -8.29 0.63 -19.96
C PRO A 105 -7.58 1.66 -19.08
N SER A 106 -7.30 2.85 -19.62
CA SER A 106 -6.57 3.92 -18.93
C SER A 106 -7.18 4.30 -17.58
N TRP A 107 -8.51 4.31 -17.46
CA TRP A 107 -9.21 4.59 -16.20
C TRP A 107 -8.98 3.52 -15.13
N ILE A 108 -8.76 2.26 -15.50
CA ILE A 108 -8.43 1.20 -14.54
C ILE A 108 -7.01 1.41 -14.02
N ILE A 109 -6.07 1.69 -14.91
CA ILE A 109 -4.66 1.98 -14.55
C ILE A 109 -4.62 3.18 -13.58
N MET A 110 -5.35 4.24 -13.90
CA MET A 110 -5.45 5.41 -13.02
C MET A 110 -6.09 5.08 -11.66
N GLY A 111 -7.12 4.23 -11.62
CA GLY A 111 -7.76 3.85 -10.35
C GLY A 111 -6.84 3.05 -9.44
N PHE A 112 -6.08 2.11 -10.00
CA PHE A 112 -5.06 1.39 -9.24
C PHE A 112 -3.91 2.30 -8.81
N PHE A 113 -3.52 3.27 -9.64
CA PHE A 113 -2.53 4.28 -9.26
C PHE A 113 -3.00 5.13 -8.07
N ILE A 114 -4.26 5.59 -8.05
CA ILE A 114 -4.83 6.31 -6.92
C ILE A 114 -4.83 5.43 -5.66
N ASN A 115 -5.20 4.14 -5.80
CA ASN A 115 -5.13 3.19 -4.69
C ASN A 115 -3.71 3.11 -4.11
N SER A 116 -2.68 3.01 -4.95
CA SER A 116 -1.28 3.00 -4.53
C SER A 116 -0.87 4.26 -3.75
N ILE A 117 -1.37 5.44 -4.14
CA ILE A 117 -1.15 6.69 -3.41
C ILE A 117 -1.82 6.65 -2.03
N VAL A 118 -3.07 6.17 -1.95
CA VAL A 118 -3.78 6.04 -0.66
C VAL A 118 -3.05 5.08 0.27
N GLU A 119 -2.57 3.96 -0.25
CA GLU A 119 -1.77 3.00 0.51
C GLU A 119 -0.43 3.61 0.98
N LEU A 120 0.22 4.42 0.15
CA LEU A 120 1.44 5.15 0.52
C LEU A 120 1.17 6.10 1.70
N ILE A 121 0.10 6.89 1.64
CA ILE A 121 -0.29 7.81 2.73
C ILE A 121 -0.49 7.03 4.03
N PHE A 122 -1.13 5.86 3.96
CA PHE A 122 -1.34 5.00 5.12
C PHE A 122 0.01 4.51 5.71
N VAL A 123 0.95 4.07 4.88
CA VAL A 123 2.30 3.64 5.32
C VAL A 123 3.08 4.82 5.94
N ILE A 124 3.02 6.01 5.34
CA ILE A 124 3.65 7.22 5.90
C ILE A 124 3.08 7.55 7.27
N HIS A 125 1.75 7.51 7.42
CA HIS A 125 1.09 7.79 8.70
C HIS A 125 1.51 6.80 9.79
N ILE A 126 1.67 5.53 9.44
CA ILE A 126 2.24 4.51 10.31
C ILE A 126 3.66 4.87 10.75
N LEU A 127 4.54 5.21 9.81
CA LEU A 127 5.93 5.54 10.11
C LEU A 127 6.04 6.76 11.03
N PHE A 128 5.23 7.80 10.79
CA PHE A 128 5.16 8.97 11.67
C PHE A 128 4.71 8.59 13.08
N ARG A 129 3.71 7.71 13.20
CA ARG A 129 3.27 7.24 14.51
C ARG A 129 4.39 6.49 15.22
N LEU A 130 5.17 5.68 14.51
CA LEU A 130 6.33 4.99 15.09
C LEU A 130 7.37 6.00 15.58
N LEU A 131 7.78 6.95 14.74
CA LEU A 131 8.70 8.02 15.11
C LEU A 131 8.22 8.80 16.35
N SER A 132 6.92 9.10 16.44
CA SER A 132 6.36 9.82 17.59
C SER A 132 6.43 9.03 18.91
N VAL A 133 6.44 7.70 18.86
CA VAL A 133 6.56 6.85 20.05
C VAL A 133 8.01 6.68 20.48
N GLU A 134 8.98 6.75 19.55
CA GLU A 134 10.41 6.73 19.87
C GLU A 134 10.91 8.04 20.50
N ILE A 135 10.23 9.16 20.28
CA ILE A 135 10.61 10.49 20.79
C ILE A 135 10.15 10.72 22.25
N VAL A 136 9.21 9.93 22.76
CA VAL A 136 8.66 10.03 24.13
C VAL A 136 9.34 9.01 25.05
#